data_AF-A0A8X8IG81-F1
#
_entry.id   AF-A0A8X8IG81-F1
#
_cell.length_a   1.000
_cell.length_b   1.000
_cell.length_c   1.000
_cell.angle_alpha   90.00
_cell.angle_beta   90.00
_cell.angle_gamma   90.00
#
_symmetry.space_group_name_H-M   'P 1'
#
loop_
_entity.id
_entity.type
_entity.pdbx_description
1 polymer ?
#
loop_
_entity_poly.entity_id
_entity_poly.type
_entity_poly.pdbx_seq_one_letter_code
_entity_poly.pdbx_strand_id
1 'polypeptide(L)'
;MKKTSTGKKPQQKPKPELKWQINEYDRHAEFKFILPYQFLLLCRLVDKTPEDIIRDFTDNLSCGSWKREGRDQAKEHLINYFIAHGYGQHHYNEEDIRQMFKEMDALGSLFPANGKMKLIDLYADWRDKHHTYWFKKWFRKPRRKLSKEDAL
;
A
#
# COMPACT_ATOMS: atom_id res chain seq x y z
N MET A 1 48.53 -9.64 11.28
CA MET A 1 47.54 -8.56 11.13
C MET A 1 46.14 -9.17 11.14
N LYS A 2 45.34 -8.97 12.20
CA LYS A 2 43.95 -9.44 12.26
C LYS A 2 43.06 -8.41 11.56
N LYS A 3 42.42 -8.80 10.46
CA LYS A 3 41.38 -7.98 9.80
C LYS A 3 40.15 -7.98 10.71
N THR A 4 39.86 -6.85 11.33
CA THR A 4 38.61 -6.63 12.06
C THR A 4 37.47 -6.58 11.05
N SER A 5 36.53 -7.53 11.15
CA SER A 5 35.32 -7.51 10.35
C SER A 5 34.46 -6.34 10.82
N THR A 6 34.26 -5.34 9.97
CA THR A 6 33.27 -4.29 10.17
C THR A 6 31.88 -4.93 10.14
N GLY A 7 31.35 -5.27 11.32
CA GLY A 7 29.96 -5.70 11.47
C GLY A 7 29.05 -4.62 10.88
N LYS A 8 28.26 -4.99 9.86
CA LYS A 8 27.21 -4.12 9.32
C LYS A 8 26.30 -3.72 10.48
N LYS A 9 26.23 -2.42 10.78
CA LYS A 9 25.25 -1.90 11.74
C LYS A 9 23.86 -2.38 11.30
N PRO A 10 23.02 -2.90 12.22
CA PRO A 10 21.66 -3.28 11.86
C PRO A 10 20.99 -2.04 11.25
N GLN A 11 20.46 -2.19 10.03
CA GLN A 11 19.68 -1.13 9.39
C GLN A 11 18.52 -0.80 10.33
N GLN A 12 18.51 0.42 10.86
CA GLN A 12 17.39 0.90 11.67
C GLN A 12 16.15 0.89 10.78
N LYS A 13 15.10 0.20 11.24
CA LYS A 13 13.80 0.26 10.60
C LYS A 13 13.35 1.74 10.53
N PRO A 14 12.78 2.19 9.40
CA PRO A 14 12.21 3.52 9.32
C PRO A 14 11.13 3.69 10.39
N LYS A 15 11.03 4.89 10.93
CA LYS A 15 10.01 5.21 11.93
C LYS A 15 8.61 5.12 11.28
N PRO A 16 7.59 4.64 12.01
CA PRO A 16 6.23 4.61 11.49
C PRO A 16 5.75 6.04 11.18
N GLU A 17 5.00 6.20 10.08
CA GLU A 17 4.38 7.48 9.70
C GLU A 17 3.16 7.79 10.59
N LEU A 18 2.46 6.74 11.02
CA LEU A 18 1.33 6.80 11.96
C LEU A 18 1.57 5.82 13.11
N LYS A 19 1.22 6.19 14.34
CA LYS A 19 1.47 5.35 15.52
C LYS A 19 0.89 3.94 15.45
N TRP A 20 -0.23 3.75 14.78
CA TRP A 20 -0.84 2.43 14.61
C TRP A 20 -0.08 1.52 13.65
N GLN A 21 0.89 2.04 12.87
CA GLN A 21 1.76 1.26 11.96
C GLN A 21 2.85 0.50 12.73
N ILE A 22 2.44 -0.28 13.72
CA ILE A 22 3.28 -1.13 14.55
C ILE A 22 2.69 -2.55 14.56
N ASN A 23 3.48 -3.53 14.99
CA ASN A 23 3.06 -4.92 15.10
C ASN A 23 2.47 -5.44 13.77
N GLU A 24 1.17 -5.76 13.75
CA GLU A 24 0.44 -6.26 12.58
C GLU A 24 0.36 -5.26 11.42
N TYR A 25 0.59 -3.98 11.69
CA TYR A 25 0.59 -2.90 10.70
C TYR A 25 2.01 -2.34 10.45
N ASP A 26 3.08 -3.02 10.90
CA ASP A 26 4.46 -2.65 10.55
C ASP A 26 4.63 -2.71 9.03
N ARG A 27 5.19 -1.64 8.46
CA ARG A 27 5.49 -1.55 7.02
C ARG A 27 6.53 -2.60 6.59
N HIS A 28 7.38 -3.04 7.50
CA HIS A 28 8.32 -4.14 7.29
C HIS A 28 7.75 -5.44 7.85
N ALA A 29 7.00 -6.16 7.01
CA ALA A 29 6.40 -7.43 7.34
C ALA A 29 7.06 -8.60 6.61
N GLU A 30 7.24 -9.72 7.31
CA GLU A 30 7.59 -11.02 6.73
C GLU A 30 6.42 -11.97 6.97
N PHE A 31 5.80 -12.45 5.89
CA PHE A 31 4.71 -13.41 5.98
C PHE A 31 5.16 -14.78 5.52
N LYS A 32 4.80 -15.82 6.29
CA LYS A 32 5.07 -17.22 5.95
C LYS A 32 3.75 -17.91 5.67
N PHE A 33 3.53 -18.27 4.42
CA PHE A 33 2.34 -18.97 3.96
C PHE A 33 2.71 -20.23 3.20
N ILE A 34 1.87 -21.25 3.30
CA ILE A 34 1.84 -22.35 2.33
C ILE A 34 0.99 -21.84 1.17
N LEU A 35 1.62 -21.64 0.01
CA LEU A 35 0.90 -21.19 -1.18
C LEU A 35 -0.03 -22.29 -1.69
N PRO A 36 -1.30 -21.98 -2.06
CA PRO A 36 -2.19 -22.95 -2.66
C PRO A 36 -1.60 -23.56 -3.92
N TYR A 37 -1.69 -24.88 -4.06
CA TYR A 37 -1.09 -25.58 -5.20
C TYR A 37 -1.66 -25.08 -6.54
N GLN A 38 -2.96 -24.79 -6.60
CA GLN A 38 -3.63 -24.24 -7.77
C GLN A 38 -3.04 -22.88 -8.17
N PHE A 39 -2.69 -22.04 -7.19
CA PHE A 39 -2.03 -20.77 -7.47
C PHE A 39 -0.65 -20.97 -8.07
N LEU A 40 0.13 -21.94 -7.58
CA LEU A 40 1.43 -22.30 -8.16
C LEU A 40 1.31 -22.81 -9.60
N LEU A 41 0.28 -23.61 -9.89
CA LEU A 41 -0.02 -24.07 -11.25
C LEU A 41 -0.29 -22.88 -12.19
N LEU A 42 -1.13 -21.94 -11.77
CA LEU A 42 -1.42 -20.72 -12.54
C LEU A 42 -0.16 -19.89 -12.77
N CYS A 43 0.63 -19.65 -11.72
CA CYS A 43 1.91 -18.94 -11.80
C CYS A 43 2.82 -19.56 -12.87
N ARG A 44 2.97 -20.89 -12.83
CA ARG A 44 3.82 -21.61 -13.78
C ARG A 44 3.31 -21.55 -15.22
N LEU A 45 1.99 -21.59 -15.42
CA LEU A 45 1.38 -21.53 -16.76
C LEU A 45 1.56 -20.17 -17.43
N VAL A 46 1.52 -19.08 -16.65
CA VAL A 46 1.63 -17.71 -17.19
C VAL A 46 3.05 -17.13 -17.12
N ASP A 47 4.03 -17.97 -16.78
CA ASP A 47 5.44 -17.60 -16.61
C ASP A 47 5.64 -16.38 -15.68
N LYS A 48 5.00 -16.42 -14.51
CA LYS A 48 5.17 -15.43 -13.44
C LYS A 48 5.44 -16.10 -12.12
N THR A 49 6.31 -15.49 -11.31
CA THR A 49 6.54 -15.98 -9.95
C THR A 49 5.36 -15.58 -9.05
N PRO A 50 5.12 -16.31 -7.94
CA PRO A 50 4.17 -15.89 -6.92
C PRO A 50 4.44 -14.47 -6.40
N GLU A 51 5.72 -14.12 -6.22
CA GLU A 51 6.13 -12.80 -5.76
C GLU A 51 5.71 -11.70 -6.74
N ASP A 52 5.93 -11.91 -8.05
CA ASP A 52 5.55 -10.93 -9.07
C ASP A 52 4.05 -10.65 -9.03
N ILE A 53 3.22 -11.70 -8.97
CA ILE A 53 1.76 -11.57 -8.95
C ILE A 53 1.29 -10.89 -7.66
N ILE A 54 1.82 -11.28 -6.49
CA ILE A 54 1.44 -10.68 -5.20
C ILE A 54 1.86 -9.20 -5.16
N ARG A 55 3.03 -8.87 -5.69
CA ARG A 55 3.53 -7.50 -5.77
C ARG A 55 2.66 -6.65 -6.69
N ASP A 56 2.36 -7.14 -7.90
CA ASP A 56 1.47 -6.42 -8.83
C ASP A 56 0.06 -6.28 -8.26
N PHE A 57 -0.47 -7.31 -7.59
CA PHE A 57 -1.78 -7.26 -6.94
C PHE A 57 -1.84 -6.17 -5.86
N THR A 58 -0.87 -6.14 -4.95
CA THR A 58 -0.85 -5.17 -3.83
C THR A 58 -0.59 -3.74 -4.32
N ASP A 59 0.29 -3.56 -5.31
CA ASP A 59 0.56 -2.26 -5.93
C ASP A 59 -0.67 -1.71 -6.69
N ASN A 60 -1.34 -2.55 -7.47
CA ASN A 60 -2.55 -2.15 -8.20
C ASN A 60 -3.72 -1.86 -7.25
N LEU A 61 -3.96 -2.72 -6.26
CA LEU A 61 -5.03 -2.52 -5.28
C LEU A 61 -4.79 -1.24 -4.46
N SER A 62 -3.55 -0.93 -4.11
CA SER A 62 -3.23 0.31 -3.37
C SER A 62 -3.21 1.57 -4.25
N CYS A 63 -3.56 1.45 -5.53
CA CYS A 63 -3.50 2.51 -6.53
C CYS A 63 -2.13 3.18 -6.64
N GLY A 64 -1.05 2.39 -6.53
CA GLY A 64 0.33 2.84 -6.67
C GLY A 64 0.58 3.58 -7.98
N SER A 65 1.56 4.49 -7.96
CA SER A 65 2.03 5.24 -9.14
C SER A 65 3.12 4.50 -9.92
N TRP A 66 3.67 3.41 -9.37
CA TRP A 66 4.69 2.60 -10.02
C TRP A 66 4.09 1.89 -11.24
N LYS A 67 4.72 2.00 -12.42
CA LYS A 67 4.28 1.35 -13.68
C LYS A 67 2.76 1.49 -13.94
N ARG A 68 2.22 2.68 -13.72
CA ARG A 68 0.79 2.97 -13.86
C ARG A 68 0.21 2.66 -15.24
N GLU A 69 1.00 2.85 -16.30
CA GLU A 69 0.54 2.71 -17.68
C GLU A 69 -0.07 1.32 -17.98
N GLY A 70 -1.25 1.32 -18.59
CA GLY A 70 -1.96 0.10 -18.97
C GLY A 70 -2.62 -0.68 -17.83
N ARG A 71 -2.67 -0.14 -16.60
CA ARG A 71 -3.18 -0.87 -15.42
C ARG A 71 -4.57 -0.45 -14.94
N ASP A 72 -5.21 0.53 -15.59
CA ASP A 72 -6.50 1.08 -15.13
C ASP A 72 -7.61 0.02 -15.06
N GLN A 73 -7.72 -0.85 -16.07
CA GLN A 73 -8.70 -1.94 -16.06
C GLN A 73 -8.43 -2.95 -14.94
N ALA A 74 -7.17 -3.30 -14.70
CA ALA A 74 -6.81 -4.21 -13.62
C ALA A 74 -7.17 -3.61 -12.24
N LYS A 75 -6.94 -2.32 -12.04
CA LYS A 75 -7.35 -1.61 -10.81
C LYS A 75 -8.86 -1.67 -10.60
N GLU A 76 -9.66 -1.42 -11.64
CA GLU A 76 -11.12 -1.49 -11.54
C GLU A 76 -11.60 -2.90 -11.16
N HIS A 77 -11.02 -3.95 -11.75
CA HIS A 77 -11.33 -5.32 -11.35
C HIS A 77 -10.99 -5.63 -9.90
N LEU A 78 -9.86 -5.10 -9.40
CA LEU A 78 -9.46 -5.26 -8.00
C LEU A 78 -10.36 -4.50 -7.03
N ILE A 79 -10.83 -3.31 -7.40
CA ILE A 79 -11.83 -2.56 -6.61
C ILE A 79 -13.15 -3.34 -6.54
N ASN A 80 -13.61 -3.87 -7.67
CA ASN A 80 -14.82 -4.70 -7.73
C ASN A 80 -14.65 -5.99 -6.90
N TYR A 81 -13.48 -6.63 -6.94
CA TYR A 81 -13.17 -7.77 -6.07
C TYR A 81 -13.20 -7.38 -4.59
N PHE A 82 -12.61 -6.24 -4.22
CA PHE A 82 -12.58 -5.73 -2.83
C PHE A 82 -13.99 -5.52 -2.28
N ILE A 83 -14.88 -4.94 -3.09
CA ILE A 83 -16.30 -4.72 -2.78
C ILE A 83 -17.04 -6.05 -2.68
N ALA A 84 -16.88 -6.93 -3.67
CA ALA A 84 -17.56 -8.23 -3.72
C ALA A 84 -17.17 -9.15 -2.56
N HIS A 85 -15.92 -9.08 -2.09
CA HIS A 85 -15.46 -9.83 -0.92
C HIS A 85 -16.02 -9.28 0.40
N GLY A 86 -16.52 -8.04 0.40
CA GLY A 86 -17.15 -7.43 1.56
C GLY A 86 -16.20 -6.78 2.55
N TYR A 87 -14.96 -6.46 2.12
CA TYR A 87 -14.00 -5.79 2.99
C TYR A 87 -14.53 -4.41 3.42
N GLY A 88 -14.59 -4.19 4.74
CA GLY A 88 -14.99 -2.90 5.32
C GLY A 88 -16.49 -2.56 5.22
N GLN A 89 -17.34 -3.45 4.70
CA GLN A 89 -18.79 -3.19 4.51
C GLN A 89 -19.56 -2.91 5.81
N HIS A 90 -19.05 -3.38 6.96
CA HIS A 90 -19.61 -3.06 8.28
C HIS A 90 -19.41 -1.58 8.67
N HIS A 91 -18.67 -0.82 7.88
CA HIS A 91 -18.35 0.58 8.17
C HIS A 91 -18.61 1.54 7.01
N TYR A 92 -18.63 1.05 5.78
CA TYR A 92 -18.72 1.86 4.57
C TYR A 92 -19.67 1.17 3.58
N ASN A 93 -20.45 1.97 2.85
CA ASN A 93 -21.18 1.46 1.70
C ASN A 93 -20.25 1.35 0.47
N GLU A 94 -20.78 0.84 -0.63
CA GLU A 94 -20.01 0.66 -1.85
C GLU A 94 -19.49 2.00 -2.40
N GLU A 95 -20.32 3.05 -2.40
CA GLU A 95 -19.95 4.37 -2.91
C GLU A 95 -18.75 4.96 -2.15
N ASP A 96 -18.72 4.75 -0.83
CA ASP A 96 -17.62 5.17 0.03
C ASP A 96 -16.32 4.47 -0.32
N ILE A 97 -16.37 3.15 -0.54
CA ILE A 97 -15.20 2.35 -0.91
C ILE A 97 -14.69 2.78 -2.28
N ARG A 98 -15.57 2.97 -3.26
CA ARG A 98 -15.18 3.47 -4.59
C ARG A 98 -14.55 4.85 -4.51
N GLN A 99 -15.10 5.73 -3.67
CA GLN A 99 -14.56 7.07 -3.47
C GLN A 99 -13.19 7.04 -2.77
N MET A 100 -12.96 6.12 -1.82
CA MET A 100 -11.64 5.90 -1.22
C MET A 100 -10.58 5.58 -2.28
N PHE A 101 -10.84 4.60 -3.15
CA PHE A 101 -9.92 4.22 -4.22
C PHE A 101 -9.73 5.33 -5.25
N LYS A 102 -10.80 6.04 -5.64
CA LYS A 102 -10.72 7.18 -6.55
C LYS A 102 -9.82 8.29 -6.01
N GLU A 103 -9.92 8.61 -4.72
CA GLU A 103 -9.06 9.60 -4.07
C GLU A 103 -7.60 9.15 -4.03
N MET A 104 -7.34 7.87 -3.77
CA MET A 104 -5.98 7.32 -3.76
C MET A 104 -5.36 7.32 -5.17
N ASP A 105 -6.14 6.93 -6.18
CA ASP A 105 -5.68 6.86 -7.56
C ASP A 105 -5.39 8.25 -8.16
N ALA A 106 -6.15 9.27 -7.73
CA ALA A 106 -5.88 10.66 -8.08
C ALA A 106 -4.49 11.12 -7.60
N LEU A 107 -4.05 10.69 -6.40
CA LEU A 107 -2.70 11.02 -5.90
C LEU A 107 -1.62 10.43 -6.80
N GLY A 108 -1.79 9.16 -7.20
CA GLY A 108 -0.86 8.51 -8.11
C GLY A 108 -0.79 9.19 -9.48
N SER A 109 -1.89 9.75 -9.96
CA SER A 109 -1.97 10.48 -11.23
C SER A 109 -1.24 11.82 -11.20
N LEU A 110 -1.05 12.41 -10.02
CA LEU A 110 -0.33 13.68 -9.84
C LEU A 110 1.20 13.50 -9.75
N PHE A 111 1.71 12.27 -9.87
CA PHE A 111 3.15 12.01 -9.78
C PHE A 111 3.93 12.74 -10.89
N PRO A 112 4.93 13.58 -10.54
CA PRO A 112 5.69 14.35 -11.52
C PRO A 112 6.77 13.48 -12.19
N ALA A 113 6.36 12.49 -13.00
CA ALA A 113 7.26 11.51 -13.62
C ALA A 113 8.41 12.14 -14.44
N ASN A 114 8.13 13.27 -15.10
CA ASN A 114 9.11 14.02 -15.90
C ASN A 114 9.64 15.25 -15.16
N GLY A 115 9.40 15.35 -13.85
CA GLY A 115 9.79 16.47 -13.01
C GLY A 115 11.27 16.44 -12.63
N LYS A 116 11.81 17.61 -12.26
CA LYS A 116 13.14 17.69 -11.61
C LYS A 116 13.08 17.02 -10.23
N MET A 117 14.21 16.51 -9.74
CA MET A 117 14.30 15.85 -8.42
C MET A 117 13.62 16.65 -7.29
N LYS A 118 13.85 17.96 -7.23
CA LYS A 118 13.20 18.84 -6.24
C LYS A 118 11.66 18.80 -6.26
N LEU A 119 11.07 18.64 -7.44
CA LEU A 119 9.61 18.52 -7.59
C LEU A 119 9.12 17.14 -7.15
N ILE A 120 9.90 16.09 -7.40
CA ILE A 120 9.63 14.74 -6.92
C ILE A 120 9.68 14.70 -5.39
N ASP A 121 10.70 15.31 -4.78
CA ASP A 121 10.84 15.42 -3.32
C ASP A 121 9.66 16.19 -2.70
N LEU A 122 9.32 17.35 -3.30
CA LEU A 122 8.17 18.14 -2.84
C LEU A 122 6.85 17.37 -2.95
N TYR A 123 6.66 16.62 -4.05
CA TYR A 123 5.50 15.75 -4.22
C TYR A 123 5.48 14.64 -3.16
N ALA A 124 6.62 14.00 -2.86
CA ALA A 124 6.69 12.94 -1.85
C ALA A 124 6.29 13.48 -0.47
N ASP A 125 6.87 14.61 -0.05
CA ASP A 125 6.53 15.27 1.22
C ASP A 125 5.05 15.66 1.32
N TRP A 126 4.48 16.15 0.22
CA TRP A 126 3.06 16.48 0.16
C TRP A 126 2.18 15.22 0.20
N ARG A 127 2.53 14.20 -0.57
CA ARG A 127 1.78 12.93 -0.66
C ARG A 127 1.72 12.25 0.69
N ASP A 128 2.81 12.21 1.44
CA ASP A 128 2.86 11.54 2.75
C ASP A 128 1.95 12.27 3.77
N LYS A 129 1.91 13.61 3.74
CA LYS A 129 0.93 14.41 4.51
C LYS A 129 -0.50 14.13 4.06
N HIS A 130 -0.72 14.03 2.75
CA HIS A 130 -2.03 13.74 2.18
C HIS A 130 -2.53 12.34 2.58
N HIS A 131 -1.68 11.30 2.53
CA HIS A 131 -2.03 9.95 2.99
C HIS A 131 -2.50 9.96 4.45
N THR A 132 -1.80 10.69 5.31
CA THR A 132 -2.19 10.86 6.72
C THR A 132 -3.57 11.52 6.85
N TYR A 133 -3.81 12.60 6.10
CA TYR A 133 -5.12 13.29 6.10
C TYR A 133 -6.23 12.37 5.57
N TRP A 134 -6.00 11.73 4.43
CA TRP A 134 -6.92 10.81 3.77
C TRP A 134 -7.33 9.67 4.69
N PHE A 135 -6.37 9.04 5.38
CA PHE A 135 -6.66 7.99 6.35
C PHE A 135 -7.55 8.53 7.48
N LYS A 136 -7.19 9.67 8.09
CA LYS A 136 -7.96 10.26 9.18
C LYS A 136 -9.39 10.63 8.76
N LYS A 137 -9.58 11.15 7.54
CA LYS A 137 -10.89 11.48 6.96
C LYS A 137 -11.78 10.24 6.93
N TRP A 138 -11.31 9.16 6.32
CA TRP A 138 -12.09 7.94 6.16
C TRP A 138 -12.27 7.20 7.49
N PHE A 139 -11.22 7.04 8.28
CA PHE A 139 -11.29 6.38 9.58
C PHE A 139 -12.29 7.04 10.55
N ARG A 140 -12.39 8.37 10.54
CA ARG A 140 -13.33 9.12 11.39
C ARG A 140 -14.76 9.13 10.86
N LYS A 141 -15.00 8.83 9.58
CA LYS A 141 -16.34 8.87 8.97
C LYS A 141 -17.35 7.96 9.70
N PRO A 142 -17.02 6.71 10.06
CA PRO A 142 -17.88 5.86 10.89
C PRO A 142 -17.85 6.22 12.39
N ARG A 143 -17.38 7.44 12.74
CA ARG A 143 -17.19 7.93 14.13
C ARG A 143 -16.25 7.07 14.99
N ARG A 144 -15.29 6.37 14.38
CA ARG A 144 -14.30 5.59 15.12
C ARG A 144 -13.32 6.52 15.85
N LYS A 145 -12.98 6.17 17.09
CA LYS A 145 -11.97 6.89 17.88
C LYS A 145 -10.66 6.12 17.81
N LEU A 146 -9.59 6.78 17.38
CA LEU A 146 -8.23 6.30 17.62
C LEU A 146 -8.03 6.29 19.13
N SER A 147 -7.46 5.22 19.68
CA SER A 147 -7.07 5.23 21.08
C SER A 147 -6.04 6.35 21.30
N LYS A 148 -5.85 6.80 22.55
CA LYS A 148 -4.82 7.82 22.85
C LYS A 148 -3.41 7.34 22.45
N GLU A 149 -3.21 6.03 22.36
CA GLU A 149 -1.97 5.40 21.92
C GLU A 149 -1.77 5.51 20.40
N ASP A 150 -2.84 5.59 19.60
CA ASP A 150 -2.77 5.65 18.13
C ASP A 150 -2.76 7.07 17.55
N ALA A 151 -2.98 8.10 18.38
CA ALA A 151 -3.34 9.45 17.93
C ALA A 151 -2.21 10.51 17.90
N LEU A 152 -1.02 10.23 18.45
CA LEU A 152 0.04 11.22 18.67
C LEU A 152 1.37 10.90 17.97
#